data_AF-A0A2S6Q5Y5-F1
#
_entry.id   AF-A0A2S6Q5Y5-F1
#
_cell.length_a   1.000
_cell.length_b   1.000
_cell.length_c   1.000
_cell.angle_alpha   90.00
_cell.angle_beta   90.00
_cell.angle_gamma   90.00
#
_symmetry.space_group_name_H-M   'P 1'
#
loop_
_entity.id
_entity.type
_entity.pdbx_description
1 polymer ?
#
loop_
_entity_poly.entity_id
_entity_poly.type
_entity_poly.pdbx_seq_one_letter_code
_entity_poly.pdbx_strand_id
1 'polypeptide(L)'
;MKKGAMFGLDARIALAIFGALSVISGAALYSAIQQSKATAFLTTMQEIGKAWEQYYLDTGSDIKYQSNTVTGIYHRYTAELVSSSKDGWKGPYLSYSEGNSAEILGHPEYGNIHIVSALDTTWGDDKNWYPDEVCVSNSTCYLWIHIASGDKVINSNVDIMVDGEDDPKNGNFRYRDSRAYLKYAPMDLPPAN
;
A
#
# COMPACT_ATOMS: atom_id res chain seq x y z
N MET A 1 -60.56 -3.44 37.64
CA MET A 1 -59.87 -3.56 36.33
C MET A 1 -58.75 -2.50 36.25
N LYS A 2 -57.48 -2.91 36.36
CA LYS A 2 -56.31 -2.11 35.94
C LYS A 2 -55.23 -3.07 35.43
N LYS A 3 -55.29 -3.45 34.14
CA LYS A 3 -54.32 -4.31 33.45
C LYS A 3 -53.73 -3.58 32.23
N GLY A 4 -53.10 -2.43 32.46
CA GLY A 4 -52.56 -1.60 31.37
C GLY A 4 -51.17 -0.99 31.61
N ALA A 5 -50.55 -1.17 32.78
CA ALA A 5 -49.30 -0.48 33.13
C ALA A 5 -48.02 -1.31 32.97
N MET A 6 -48.11 -2.63 32.72
CA MET A 6 -46.93 -3.51 32.64
C MET A 6 -46.28 -3.57 31.25
N PHE A 7 -47.00 -3.24 30.17
CA PHE A 7 -46.45 -3.26 28.81
C PHE A 7 -45.48 -2.11 28.49
N GLY A 8 -45.46 -1.04 29.30
CA GLY A 8 -44.61 0.13 29.05
C GLY A 8 -43.22 0.06 29.68
N LEU A 9 -43.05 -0.71 30.76
CA LEU A 9 -41.76 -0.84 31.45
C LEU A 9 -40.82 -1.75 30.64
N ASP A 10 -41.30 -2.93 30.26
CA ASP A 10 -40.49 -3.92 29.53
C ASP A 10 -40.16 -3.46 28.10
N ALA A 11 -41.05 -2.69 27.46
CA ALA A 11 -40.79 -2.11 26.15
C ALA A 11 -39.63 -1.11 26.14
N ARG A 12 -39.46 -0.32 27.23
CA ARG A 12 -38.34 0.63 27.36
C ARG A 12 -37.02 -0.08 27.61
N ILE A 13 -37.03 -1.13 28.43
CA ILE A 13 -35.85 -1.95 28.69
C ILE A 13 -35.43 -2.68 27.41
N ALA A 14 -36.38 -3.27 26.68
CA ALA A 14 -36.11 -3.91 25.40
C ALA A 14 -35.53 -2.92 24.36
N LEU A 15 -36.13 -1.72 24.25
CA LEU A 15 -35.61 -0.68 23.35
C LEU A 15 -34.19 -0.25 23.73
N ALA A 16 -33.89 -0.12 25.02
CA ALA A 16 -32.56 0.22 25.50
C ALA A 16 -31.53 -0.88 25.16
N ILE A 17 -31.90 -2.16 25.29
CA ILE A 17 -31.04 -3.29 24.94
C ILE A 17 -30.80 -3.33 23.42
N PHE A 18 -31.85 -3.23 22.60
CA PHE A 18 -31.72 -3.18 21.14
C PHE A 18 -30.92 -1.96 20.67
N GLY A 19 -31.10 -0.82 21.32
CA GLY A 19 -30.31 0.39 21.09
C GLY A 19 -28.82 0.14 21.36
N ALA A 20 -28.48 -0.41 22.53
CA ALA A 20 -27.10 -0.71 22.90
C ALA A 20 -26.45 -1.76 21.98
N LEU A 21 -27.16 -2.84 21.66
CA LEU A 21 -26.66 -3.89 20.75
C LEU A 21 -26.46 -3.36 19.32
N SER A 22 -27.32 -2.45 18.85
CA SER A 22 -27.17 -1.80 17.54
C SER A 22 -25.90 -0.96 17.46
N VAL A 23 -25.58 -0.18 18.49
CA VAL A 23 -24.35 0.65 18.54
C VAL A 23 -23.11 -0.24 18.55
N ILE A 24 -23.09 -1.29 19.38
CA ILE A 24 -21.96 -2.23 19.45
C ILE A 24 -21.75 -2.91 18.09
N SER A 25 -22.84 -3.38 17.48
CA SER A 25 -22.78 -4.05 16.16
C SER A 25 -22.32 -3.10 15.06
N GLY A 26 -22.73 -1.83 15.11
CA GLY A 26 -22.30 -0.81 14.16
C GLY A 26 -20.80 -0.51 14.25
N ALA A 27 -20.27 -0.36 15.46
CA ALA A 27 -18.83 -0.15 15.66
C ALA A 27 -17.99 -1.35 15.22
N ALA A 28 -18.43 -2.57 15.54
CA ALA A 28 -17.77 -3.81 15.12
C ALA A 28 -17.80 -3.98 13.60
N LEU A 29 -18.95 -3.72 12.96
CA LEU A 29 -19.09 -3.78 11.51
C LEU A 29 -18.19 -2.76 10.81
N TYR A 30 -18.16 -1.52 11.30
CA TYR A 30 -17.27 -0.49 10.76
C TYR A 30 -15.80 -0.89 10.87
N SER A 31 -15.37 -1.40 12.02
CA SER A 31 -14.01 -1.89 12.24
C SER A 31 -13.65 -3.04 11.29
N ALA A 32 -14.54 -4.02 11.12
CA ALA A 32 -14.33 -5.14 10.20
C ALA A 32 -14.19 -4.69 8.74
N ILE A 33 -14.96 -3.66 8.32
CA ILE A 33 -14.85 -3.09 6.98
C ILE A 33 -13.49 -2.42 6.78
N GLN A 34 -13.01 -1.65 7.76
CA GLN A 34 -11.70 -1.00 7.68
C GLN A 34 -10.56 -2.02 7.60
N GLN A 35 -10.63 -3.08 8.41
CA GLN A 35 -9.64 -4.17 8.36
C GLN A 35 -9.66 -4.91 7.02
N SER A 36 -10.85 -5.14 6.43
CA SER A 36 -10.97 -5.78 5.12
C SER A 36 -10.34 -4.91 4.01
N LYS A 37 -10.55 -3.60 4.06
CA LYS A 37 -9.93 -2.65 3.12
C LYS A 37 -8.41 -2.59 3.26
N ALA A 38 -7.90 -2.54 4.49
CA ALA A 38 -6.47 -2.59 4.78
C ALA A 38 -5.83 -3.89 4.24
N THR A 39 -6.49 -5.03 4.47
CA THR A 39 -6.04 -6.33 3.94
C THR A 39 -6.01 -6.35 2.42
N ALA A 40 -7.07 -5.86 1.76
CA ALA A 40 -7.11 -5.78 0.30
C ALA A 40 -6.01 -4.88 -0.24
N PHE A 41 -5.80 -3.71 0.37
CA PHE A 41 -4.77 -2.76 -0.03
C PHE A 41 -3.36 -3.35 0.09
N LEU A 42 -3.04 -3.97 1.24
CA LEU A 42 -1.76 -4.65 1.45
C LEU A 42 -1.56 -5.81 0.46
N THR A 43 -2.61 -6.60 0.21
CA THR A 43 -2.55 -7.69 -0.77
C THR A 43 -2.21 -7.15 -2.15
N THR A 44 -2.84 -6.06 -2.59
CA THR A 44 -2.51 -5.41 -3.87
C THR A 44 -1.03 -5.02 -3.94
N MET A 45 -0.48 -4.41 -2.90
CA MET A 45 0.95 -4.04 -2.87
C MET A 45 1.86 -5.28 -2.95
N GLN A 46 1.50 -6.36 -2.27
CA GLN A 46 2.26 -7.62 -2.32
C GLN A 46 2.20 -8.28 -3.71
N GLU A 47 1.03 -8.29 -4.36
CA GLU A 47 0.90 -8.84 -5.72
C GLU A 47 1.71 -8.04 -6.75
N ILE A 48 1.81 -6.72 -6.60
CA ILE A 48 2.68 -5.88 -7.44
C ILE A 48 4.15 -6.27 -7.23
N GLY A 49 4.56 -6.48 -5.98
CA GLY A 49 5.92 -6.94 -5.68
C GLY A 49 6.23 -8.32 -6.30
N LYS A 50 5.29 -9.27 -6.17
CA LYS A 50 5.43 -10.61 -6.79
C LYS A 50 5.49 -10.54 -8.31
N ALA A 51 4.72 -9.64 -8.92
CA ALA A 51 4.78 -9.40 -10.37
C ALA A 51 6.15 -8.87 -10.81
N TRP A 52 6.74 -7.96 -10.02
CA TRP A 52 8.12 -7.51 -10.26
C TRP A 52 9.14 -8.64 -10.12
N GLU A 53 9.01 -9.47 -9.09
CA GLU A 53 9.90 -10.63 -8.90
C GLU A 53 9.80 -11.61 -10.08
N GLN A 54 8.59 -11.91 -10.54
CA GLN A 54 8.39 -12.77 -11.71
C GLN A 54 8.97 -12.15 -12.98
N TYR A 55 8.81 -10.84 -13.19
CA TYR A 55 9.49 -10.13 -14.30
C TYR A 55 11.00 -10.31 -14.24
N TYR A 56 11.60 -10.14 -13.05
CA TYR A 56 13.04 -10.26 -12.85
C TYR A 56 13.53 -11.70 -13.13
N LEU A 57 12.79 -12.70 -12.67
CA LEU A 57 13.09 -14.12 -12.91
C LEU A 57 12.97 -14.51 -14.39
N ASP A 58 11.97 -13.99 -15.11
CA ASP A 58 11.73 -14.35 -16.51
C ASP A 58 12.69 -13.64 -17.49
N THR A 59 13.05 -12.39 -17.21
CA THR A 59 13.90 -11.58 -18.11
C THR A 59 15.38 -11.57 -17.70
N GLY A 60 15.69 -11.98 -16.47
CA GLY A 60 17.05 -11.93 -15.90
C GLY A 60 17.59 -10.52 -15.64
N SER A 61 16.72 -9.50 -15.68
CA SER A 61 17.12 -8.10 -15.45
C SER A 61 16.01 -7.32 -14.74
N ASP A 62 16.37 -6.26 -14.02
CA ASP A 62 15.40 -5.37 -13.39
C ASP A 62 14.66 -4.53 -14.46
N ILE A 63 13.46 -4.06 -14.12
CA ILE A 63 12.67 -3.15 -14.93
C ILE A 63 13.48 -1.86 -15.14
N LYS A 64 13.47 -1.34 -16.36
CA LYS A 64 14.10 -0.06 -16.67
C LYS A 64 13.55 1.03 -15.76
N TYR A 65 14.43 1.92 -15.32
CA TYR A 65 14.05 3.03 -14.48
C TYR A 65 14.43 4.37 -15.11
N GLN A 66 13.61 5.37 -14.84
CA GLN A 66 13.95 6.76 -15.10
C GLN A 66 14.76 7.29 -13.91
N SER A 67 15.96 7.80 -14.20
CA SER A 67 16.70 8.61 -13.23
C SER A 67 16.07 9.99 -13.16
N ASN A 68 15.45 10.33 -12.03
CA ASN A 68 15.13 11.72 -11.75
C ASN A 68 16.40 12.43 -11.26
N THR A 69 17.05 13.19 -12.12
CA THR A 69 18.30 13.89 -11.80
C THR A 69 18.14 14.99 -10.74
N VAL A 70 16.91 15.41 -10.44
CA VAL A 70 16.61 16.45 -9.44
C VAL A 70 16.44 15.84 -8.05
N THR A 71 15.84 14.66 -7.96
CA THR A 71 15.55 14.01 -6.67
C THR A 71 16.39 12.77 -6.40
N GLY A 72 17.16 12.26 -7.37
CA GLY A 72 17.88 10.99 -7.24
C GLY A 72 17.00 9.75 -7.08
N ILE A 73 15.67 9.89 -7.21
CA ILE A 73 14.73 8.78 -7.08
C ILE A 73 14.65 8.04 -8.41
N TYR A 74 14.83 6.73 -8.34
CA TYR A 74 14.71 5.85 -9.50
C TYR A 74 13.31 5.27 -9.57
N HIS A 75 12.50 5.77 -10.50
CA HIS A 75 11.16 5.25 -10.77
C HIS A 75 11.24 4.19 -11.86
N ARG A 76 10.78 2.98 -11.58
CA ARG A 76 10.67 1.93 -12.61
C ARG A 76 9.48 2.19 -13.53
N TYR A 77 9.63 1.80 -14.78
CA TYR A 77 8.55 1.77 -15.76
C TYR A 77 7.62 0.59 -15.47
N THR A 78 6.76 0.75 -14.46
CA THR A 78 5.89 -0.31 -13.92
C THR A 78 4.89 -0.87 -14.94
N ALA A 79 4.64 -0.18 -16.05
CA ALA A 79 3.86 -0.72 -17.17
C ALA A 79 4.48 -2.00 -17.78
N GLU A 80 5.79 -2.22 -17.62
CA GLU A 80 6.46 -3.47 -18.05
C GLU A 80 5.93 -4.74 -17.36
N LEU A 81 5.21 -4.59 -16.25
CA LEU A 81 4.53 -5.71 -15.57
C LEU A 81 3.33 -6.24 -16.35
N VAL A 82 2.74 -5.42 -17.23
CA VAL A 82 1.55 -5.78 -18.03
C VAL A 82 1.84 -5.80 -19.54
N SER A 83 2.85 -5.06 -20.00
CA SER A 83 3.26 -5.01 -21.40
C SER A 83 4.75 -4.72 -21.50
N SER A 84 5.55 -5.70 -21.95
CA SER A 84 6.98 -5.51 -22.18
C SER A 84 7.44 -6.17 -23.46
N SER A 85 8.43 -5.56 -24.12
CA SER A 85 9.14 -6.12 -25.27
C SER A 85 10.47 -6.76 -24.88
N LYS A 86 10.72 -6.94 -23.58
CA LYS A 86 11.96 -7.53 -23.07
C LYS A 86 12.05 -9.01 -23.41
N ASP A 87 13.21 -9.44 -23.89
CA ASP A 87 13.48 -10.85 -24.18
C ASP A 87 13.21 -11.72 -22.94
N GLY A 88 12.50 -12.83 -23.14
CA GLY A 88 12.17 -13.77 -22.07
C GLY A 88 10.91 -13.43 -21.26
N TRP A 89 10.28 -12.27 -21.47
CA TRP A 89 9.06 -11.87 -20.77
C TRP A 89 7.89 -12.84 -21.02
N LYS A 90 7.18 -13.23 -19.96
CA LYS A 90 6.04 -14.17 -19.99
C LYS A 90 4.76 -13.59 -19.38
N GLY A 91 4.70 -12.27 -19.22
CA GLY A 91 3.52 -11.60 -18.71
C GLY A 91 2.33 -11.63 -19.67
N PRO A 92 1.25 -10.90 -19.35
CA PRO A 92 1.10 -9.98 -18.23
C PRO A 92 1.12 -10.67 -16.87
N TYR A 93 1.77 -10.07 -15.88
CA TYR A 93 1.81 -10.60 -14.50
C TYR A 93 0.64 -10.08 -13.65
N LEU A 94 -0.02 -9.02 -14.10
CA LEU A 94 -1.16 -8.38 -13.43
C LEU A 94 -2.29 -8.13 -14.43
N SER A 95 -3.53 -8.27 -13.99
CA SER A 95 -4.73 -7.96 -14.79
C SER A 95 -5.11 -6.49 -14.71
N TYR A 96 -4.12 -5.61 -14.89
CA TYR A 96 -4.25 -4.15 -14.80
C TYR A 96 -4.05 -3.50 -16.18
N SER A 97 -4.22 -2.18 -16.26
CA SER A 97 -3.95 -1.42 -17.49
C SER A 97 -2.72 -0.54 -17.32
N GLU A 98 -2.24 0.03 -18.43
CA GLU A 98 -1.39 1.22 -18.35
C GLU A 98 -2.13 2.35 -17.63
N GLY A 99 -1.38 3.18 -16.91
CA GLY A 99 -1.87 4.31 -16.14
C GLY A 99 -1.91 5.59 -16.97
N ASN A 100 -1.57 6.72 -16.35
CA ASN A 100 -1.60 8.02 -17.04
C ASN A 100 -0.52 8.18 -18.13
N SER A 101 0.48 7.30 -18.16
CA SER A 101 1.45 7.20 -19.24
C SER A 101 1.72 5.73 -19.54
N ALA A 102 2.26 5.47 -20.74
CA ALA A 102 2.65 4.12 -21.18
C ALA A 102 3.79 3.49 -20.36
N GLU A 103 4.33 4.23 -19.38
CA GLU A 103 5.43 3.81 -18.52
C GLU A 103 4.95 3.46 -17.10
N ILE A 104 3.73 3.86 -16.74
CA ILE A 104 3.19 3.72 -15.39
C ILE A 104 2.07 2.68 -15.40
N LEU A 105 2.05 1.81 -14.40
CA LEU A 105 0.98 0.85 -14.16
C LEU A 105 -0.24 1.55 -13.54
N GLY A 106 -1.44 1.27 -14.05
CA GLY A 106 -2.70 1.81 -13.57
C GLY A 106 -3.55 0.74 -12.85
N HIS A 107 -3.89 1.00 -11.59
CA HIS A 107 -4.87 0.23 -10.82
C HIS A 107 -6.26 0.86 -10.95
N PRO A 108 -7.33 0.07 -11.13
CA PRO A 108 -8.69 0.60 -11.27
C PRO A 108 -9.18 1.38 -10.04
N GLU A 109 -8.74 0.98 -8.84
CA GLU A 109 -9.14 1.64 -7.58
C GLU A 109 -8.10 2.66 -7.08
N TYR A 110 -6.82 2.44 -7.38
CA TYR A 110 -5.71 3.12 -6.72
C TYR A 110 -4.91 4.04 -7.65
N GLY A 111 -5.29 4.10 -8.93
CA GLY A 111 -4.62 4.93 -9.92
C GLY A 111 -3.18 4.47 -10.16
N ASN A 112 -2.25 5.40 -10.20
CA ASN A 112 -0.87 5.12 -10.60
C ASN A 112 -0.09 4.35 -9.53
N ILE A 113 0.51 3.24 -9.94
CA ILE A 113 1.42 2.43 -9.14
C ILE A 113 2.86 2.70 -9.58
N HIS A 114 3.73 2.96 -8.62
CA HIS A 114 5.15 3.14 -8.83
C HIS A 114 5.95 2.10 -8.05
N ILE A 115 7.12 1.73 -8.58
CA ILE A 115 8.13 1.00 -7.84
C ILE A 115 9.37 1.90 -7.80
N VAL A 116 9.82 2.22 -6.59
CA VAL A 116 10.92 3.16 -6.37
C VAL A 116 12.04 2.49 -5.59
N SER A 117 13.27 2.96 -5.80
CA SER A 117 14.41 2.59 -4.98
C SER A 117 14.63 3.65 -3.89
N ALA A 118 14.72 3.24 -2.63
CA ALA A 118 14.97 4.15 -1.51
C ALA A 118 15.77 3.49 -0.39
N LEU A 119 16.46 4.31 0.41
CA LEU A 119 17.17 3.89 1.61
C LEU A 119 16.23 3.41 2.71
N ASP A 120 16.76 2.53 3.57
CA ASP A 120 16.10 2.08 4.81
C ASP A 120 16.49 2.98 6.01
N THR A 121 16.38 4.29 5.84
CA THR A 121 16.56 5.30 6.91
C THR A 121 15.21 5.66 7.51
N THR A 122 15.09 6.65 8.40
CA THR A 122 13.79 7.09 8.95
C THR A 122 13.16 8.16 8.06
N TRP A 123 11.99 7.88 7.49
CA TRP A 123 11.27 8.78 6.61
C TRP A 123 9.79 8.42 6.47
N GLY A 124 8.93 9.39 6.15
CA GLY A 124 7.47 9.28 6.18
C GLY A 124 6.84 10.41 7.00
N ASP A 125 5.51 10.45 7.08
CA ASP A 125 4.75 11.50 7.79
C ASP A 125 5.22 12.94 7.48
N ASP A 126 5.84 13.62 8.44
CA ASP A 126 6.34 14.99 8.34
C ASP A 126 7.74 15.11 7.74
N LYS A 127 8.46 13.99 7.58
CA LYS A 127 9.78 13.97 6.96
C LYS A 127 9.70 13.96 5.45
N ASN A 128 10.58 14.74 4.83
CA ASN A 128 10.65 14.84 3.39
C ASN A 128 11.31 13.61 2.77
N TRP A 129 10.73 13.19 1.64
CA TRP A 129 11.20 12.06 0.85
C TRP A 129 12.58 12.27 0.23
N TYR A 130 12.97 13.53 0.06
CA TYR A 130 14.24 13.93 -0.50
C TYR A 130 14.88 14.97 0.42
N PRO A 131 16.21 14.95 0.63
CA PRO A 131 17.21 14.05 0.02
C PRO A 131 17.52 12.76 0.79
N ASP A 132 16.90 12.55 1.95
CA ASP A 132 17.33 11.57 2.95
C ASP A 132 17.14 10.09 2.56
N GLU A 133 16.48 9.84 1.43
CA GLU A 133 16.08 8.51 0.97
C GLU A 133 16.77 8.07 -0.33
N VAL A 134 17.62 8.91 -0.91
CA VAL A 134 18.25 8.62 -2.21
C VAL A 134 19.26 7.49 -2.08
N CYS A 135 19.14 6.51 -2.96
CA CYS A 135 20.11 5.44 -3.11
C CYS A 135 21.48 5.98 -3.55
N VAL A 136 22.38 6.18 -2.60
CA VAL A 136 23.79 6.53 -2.84
C VAL A 136 24.69 5.30 -2.78
N SER A 137 25.86 5.38 -3.41
CA SER A 137 26.87 4.31 -3.41
C SER A 137 27.22 3.89 -1.96
N ASN A 138 27.37 2.58 -1.74
CA ASN A 138 27.66 1.94 -0.45
C ASN A 138 26.53 1.96 0.61
N SER A 139 25.28 2.26 0.23
CA SER A 139 24.13 2.15 1.13
C SER A 139 23.21 0.99 0.77
N THR A 140 22.60 0.35 1.78
CA THR A 140 21.60 -0.69 1.55
C THR A 140 20.30 -0.05 1.06
N CYS A 141 19.98 -0.30 -0.21
CA CYS A 141 18.74 0.16 -0.82
C CYS A 141 17.71 -0.94 -0.88
N TYR A 142 16.45 -0.54 -0.88
CA TYR A 142 15.33 -1.44 -1.06
C TYR A 142 14.42 -0.94 -2.17
N LEU A 143 13.72 -1.90 -2.74
CA LEU A 143 12.54 -1.69 -3.54
C LEU A 143 11.35 -1.37 -2.67
N TRP A 144 10.67 -0.28 -3.00
CA TRP A 144 9.44 0.13 -2.35
C TRP A 144 8.31 0.20 -3.37
N ILE A 145 7.23 -0.50 -3.08
CA ILE A 145 5.98 -0.39 -3.83
C ILE A 145 5.27 0.86 -3.35
N HIS A 146 5.06 1.82 -4.24
CA HIS A 146 4.47 3.12 -3.93
C HIS A 146 3.11 3.28 -4.60
N ILE A 147 2.09 3.61 -3.80
CA ILE A 147 0.74 3.91 -4.26
C ILE A 147 0.30 5.26 -3.66
N ALA A 148 -0.16 6.18 -4.53
CA ALA A 148 -0.51 7.56 -4.16
C ALA A 148 -2.03 7.78 -4.01
N SER A 149 -2.75 6.81 -3.44
CA SER A 149 -4.22 6.83 -3.31
C SER A 149 -4.74 6.24 -2.00
N GLY A 150 -3.88 6.01 -1.01
CA GLY A 150 -4.29 5.46 0.28
C GLY A 150 -5.12 6.47 1.08
N ASP A 151 -6.05 5.98 1.87
CA ASP A 151 -6.65 6.77 2.95
C ASP A 151 -5.75 6.68 4.19
N LYS A 152 -5.56 7.77 4.94
CA LYS A 152 -4.67 7.78 6.12
C LYS A 152 -5.05 6.70 7.13
N VAL A 153 -6.35 6.43 7.33
CA VAL A 153 -6.82 5.37 8.24
C VAL A 153 -6.49 4.00 7.68
N ILE A 154 -6.64 3.80 6.37
CA ILE A 154 -6.24 2.54 5.73
C ILE A 154 -4.72 2.33 5.88
N ASN A 155 -3.92 3.35 5.64
CA ASN A 155 -2.46 3.28 5.76
C ASN A 155 -2.03 2.95 7.21
N SER A 156 -2.56 3.65 8.21
CA SER A 156 -2.32 3.37 9.64
C SER A 156 -2.72 1.93 10.01
N ASN A 157 -3.86 1.44 9.52
CA ASN A 157 -4.25 0.04 9.75
C ASN A 157 -3.29 -0.96 9.08
N VAL A 158 -2.80 -0.67 7.87
CA VAL A 158 -1.83 -1.53 7.20
C VAL A 158 -0.49 -1.51 7.91
N ASP A 159 -0.05 -0.36 8.42
CA ASP A 159 1.16 -0.23 9.20
C ASP A 159 1.14 -1.14 10.44
N ILE A 160 0.06 -1.05 11.24
CA ILE A 160 -0.16 -1.95 12.38
C ILE A 160 -0.19 -3.42 11.96
N MET A 161 -0.76 -3.74 10.79
CA MET A 161 -0.79 -5.12 10.28
C MET A 161 0.60 -5.65 9.88
N VAL A 162 1.48 -4.80 9.38
CA VAL A 162 2.80 -5.18 8.85
C VAL A 162 3.86 -5.14 9.94
N ASP A 163 3.91 -4.06 10.71
CA ASP A 163 4.99 -3.75 11.65
C ASP A 163 4.55 -3.86 13.13
N GLY A 164 3.24 -4.00 13.39
CA GLY A 164 2.70 -4.23 14.74
C GLY A 164 2.41 -2.96 15.54
N GLU A 165 2.80 -1.80 15.03
CA GLU A 165 2.51 -0.47 15.59
C GLU A 165 2.23 0.53 14.46
N ASP A 166 1.64 1.68 14.80
CA ASP A 166 1.45 2.79 13.87
C ASP A 166 2.67 3.73 13.98
N ASP A 167 3.70 3.44 13.18
CA ASP A 167 4.89 4.26 13.01
C ASP A 167 5.09 4.56 11.52
N PRO A 168 4.49 5.65 10.99
CA PRO A 168 4.54 5.97 9.56
C PRO A 168 5.95 6.18 9.00
N LYS A 169 6.99 6.24 9.85
CA LYS A 169 8.35 6.63 9.51
C LYS A 169 9.38 5.49 9.50
N ASN A 170 9.05 4.35 10.12
CA ASN A 170 9.96 3.24 10.29
C ASN A 170 9.25 1.94 9.88
N GLY A 171 9.96 0.81 9.90
CA GLY A 171 9.38 -0.47 9.54
C GLY A 171 9.36 -0.76 8.03
N ASN A 172 8.62 -1.81 7.69
CA ASN A 172 8.49 -2.34 6.33
C ASN A 172 7.32 -1.71 5.58
N PHE A 173 6.36 -1.11 6.28
CA PHE A 173 5.33 -0.28 5.70
C PHE A 173 5.47 1.15 6.20
N ARG A 174 5.37 2.11 5.29
CA ARG A 174 5.52 3.53 5.63
C ARG A 174 4.52 4.34 4.84
N TYR A 175 4.13 5.48 5.39
CA TYR A 175 3.14 6.30 4.71
C TYR A 175 3.26 7.78 5.07
N ARG A 176 2.71 8.60 4.17
CA ARG A 176 2.54 10.04 4.35
C ARG A 176 1.26 10.47 3.67
N ASP A 177 0.33 11.04 4.43
CA ASP A 177 -0.99 11.43 3.94
C ASP A 177 -1.65 10.26 3.18
N SER A 178 -1.82 10.40 1.86
CA SER A 178 -2.41 9.40 0.96
C SER A 178 -1.40 8.52 0.23
N ARG A 179 -0.11 8.62 0.55
CA ARG A 179 0.96 7.85 -0.08
C ARG A 179 1.38 6.72 0.84
N ALA A 180 1.45 5.52 0.29
CA ALA A 180 1.86 4.31 0.99
C ALA A 180 3.06 3.68 0.30
N TYR A 181 3.93 3.08 1.10
CA TYR A 181 5.19 2.50 0.68
C TYR A 181 5.38 1.16 1.39
N LEU A 182 5.49 0.08 0.61
CA LEU A 182 5.78 -1.26 1.13
C LEU A 182 7.17 -1.67 0.69
N LYS A 183 8.05 -1.95 1.66
CA LYS A 183 9.38 -2.50 1.45
C LYS A 183 9.24 -3.92 0.91
N TYR A 184 9.85 -4.19 -0.24
CA TYR A 184 9.69 -5.46 -0.94
C TYR A 184 10.98 -6.29 -0.96
N ALA A 185 12.02 -5.79 -1.60
CA ALA A 185 13.26 -6.55 -1.81
C ALA A 185 14.50 -5.67 -1.63
N PRO A 186 15.61 -6.21 -1.08
CA PRO A 186 16.88 -5.50 -1.09
C PRO A 186 17.35 -5.35 -2.55
N MET A 187 18.05 -4.26 -2.80
CA MET A 187 18.75 -4.04 -4.06
C MET A 187 20.24 -4.16 -3.81
N ASP A 188 20.90 -5.03 -4.57
CA ASP A 188 22.31 -4.82 -4.86
C ASP A 188 22.40 -3.49 -5.61
N LEU A 189 23.22 -2.56 -5.11
CA LEU A 189 23.37 -1.18 -5.58
C LEU A 189 23.14 -1.07 -7.11
N PRO A 190 22.41 -0.06 -7.62
CA PRO A 190 22.24 0.09 -9.06
C PRO A 190 23.62 0.01 -9.73
N PRO A 191 23.76 -0.73 -10.83
CA PRO A 191 25.06 -0.88 -11.49
C PRO A 191 25.61 0.53 -11.72
N ALA A 192 26.81 0.77 -11.20
CA ALA A 192 27.52 2.01 -11.47
C ALA A 192 27.51 2.20 -12.99
N ASN A 193 27.00 3.35 -13.44
CA ASN A 193 27.04 3.75 -14.85
C ASN A 193 28.45 3.57 -15.43
#